data_AF-A0A7V2ANS5-F1
#
_entry.id   AF-A0A7V2ANS5-F1
#
_cell.length_a   1.000
_cell.length_b   1.000
_cell.length_c   1.000
_cell.angle_alpha   90.00
_cell.angle_beta   90.00
_cell.angle_gamma   90.00
#
_symmetry.space_group_name_H-M   'P 1'
#
loop_
_entity.id
_entity.type
_entity.pdbx_description
1 polymer ?
#
loop_
_entity_poly.entity_id
_entity_poly.type
_entity_poly.pdbx_seq_one_letter_code
_entity_poly.pdbx_strand_id
1 'polypeptide(L)'
;EQLSKSHTIVMTLHGGMCIEGNRLYTADWESIRIYDLKGNLLKNKKLENKSGKHMSFKDMFCIDGILYFVQSGASSKDYPVKTYDSEKDSFGEISLEGVRAITRGKGKSLLALGKRPGIVGFEMFITEYDYAKGQEIKKYDTSSYPETFSYSESDNSIYFLQDGSIKRQSLDGNGKVDFVYMIPGEPQVDKIVMSGNNCYVLEQRGRKIYKIDKDYFSGDIREKVLSFIQVNDSMLSNNETVKKSIGLLQKEYPDLQVKFINIREGLTGQKDYEQARKTFKTKLMAGDPDFDIFCLGGNDDIYHYSRNGVMLDLSKYDSINNRFDAMFDGIKSVSTYNGRIVGLPVSISVFPFTIKQKLFDRLGLEYPGEDWTWEDFYEYAKKARRDINGDGRPDTYISESNKNYPLFLQQCDCAYLDYSKGIANYDNPEFINLLKLWKRMFDEDLIYEIVGDTYGKEGKGNVIFYDYMGLSLLQEDGQKFFPKPVLKSAGTYPVRAGFLCINSKTRNKDIAVKFMENYLLPENQSIKTNCFLFKDAGIYLSKAEEVNKHNGYTVYDISKPGSSNFRMYETMLKSGKPCNINMDFHGYKSEIIGRFMDGEISAEEAAKQIDEKADMILGE
;
A
#
# COMPACT_ATOMS: atom_id res chain seq x y z
N GLU A 1 -26.28 3.17 14.91
CA GLU A 1 -26.82 3.52 13.57
C GLU A 1 -26.52 2.50 12.46
N GLN A 2 -25.40 1.75 12.45
CA GLN A 2 -25.22 0.68 11.45
C GLN A 2 -26.08 -0.57 11.72
N LEU A 3 -26.30 -0.95 12.99
CA LEU A 3 -27.27 -2.01 13.35
C LEU A 3 -28.73 -1.59 13.09
N SER A 4 -29.05 -0.30 12.96
CA SER A 4 -30.43 0.17 12.72
C SER A 4 -30.85 0.14 11.25
N LYS A 5 -29.94 -0.21 10.31
CA LYS A 5 -30.29 -0.54 8.92
C LYS A 5 -30.51 -2.05 8.71
N SER A 6 -30.20 -2.88 9.70
CA SER A 6 -30.62 -4.28 9.73
C SER A 6 -32.05 -4.38 10.27
N HIS A 7 -32.88 -5.22 9.65
CA HIS A 7 -34.26 -5.42 10.08
C HIS A 7 -34.25 -5.89 11.54
N THR A 8 -34.57 -4.98 12.46
CA THR A 8 -34.57 -5.25 13.89
C THR A 8 -35.86 -6.00 14.21
N ILE A 9 -35.75 -7.26 14.63
CA ILE A 9 -36.87 -7.98 15.23
C ILE A 9 -36.72 -7.82 16.74
N VAL A 10 -37.55 -6.97 17.35
CA VAL A 10 -37.56 -6.79 18.81
C VAL A 10 -38.48 -7.85 19.41
N MET A 11 -37.93 -8.81 20.15
CA MET A 11 -38.70 -9.84 20.84
C MET A 11 -38.09 -10.22 22.18
N THR A 12 -38.90 -10.17 23.22
CA THR A 12 -38.52 -10.61 24.56
C THR A 12 -38.36 -12.14 24.60
N LEU A 13 -37.12 -12.64 24.60
CA LEU A 13 -36.84 -14.06 24.75
C LEU A 13 -36.34 -14.43 26.14
N HIS A 14 -36.71 -15.63 26.57
CA HIS A 14 -36.14 -16.34 27.69
C HIS A 14 -35.66 -17.70 27.15
N GLY A 15 -34.42 -18.09 27.42
CA GLY A 15 -33.90 -19.43 27.07
C GLY A 15 -33.35 -19.60 25.64
N GLY A 16 -33.35 -20.85 25.16
CA GLY A 16 -32.68 -21.27 23.92
C GLY A 16 -33.40 -20.80 22.65
N MET A 17 -32.65 -20.61 21.57
CA MET A 17 -33.17 -20.11 20.29
C MET A 17 -32.57 -20.88 19.10
N CYS A 18 -33.37 -21.12 18.05
CA CYS A 18 -32.88 -21.55 16.75
C CYS A 18 -33.82 -21.12 15.61
N ILE A 19 -33.31 -21.17 14.38
CA ILE A 19 -34.06 -20.77 13.17
C ILE A 19 -34.07 -21.95 12.20
N GLU A 20 -35.24 -22.24 11.64
CA GLU A 20 -35.40 -23.19 10.54
C GLU A 20 -36.36 -22.60 9.49
N GLY A 21 -35.87 -22.46 8.26
CA GLY A 21 -36.60 -21.76 7.20
C GLY A 21 -36.97 -20.33 7.62
N ASN A 22 -38.26 -20.02 7.55
CA ASN A 22 -38.81 -18.70 7.94
C ASN A 22 -39.42 -18.69 9.36
N ARG A 23 -39.03 -19.63 10.21
CA ARG A 23 -39.54 -19.77 11.58
C ARG A 23 -38.42 -19.63 12.60
N LEU A 24 -38.71 -18.87 13.64
CA LEU A 24 -37.88 -18.73 14.82
C LEU A 24 -38.48 -19.56 15.95
N TYR A 25 -37.70 -20.49 16.49
CA TYR A 25 -38.06 -21.33 17.63
C TYR A 25 -37.34 -20.84 18.86
N THR A 26 -38.07 -20.77 19.97
CA THR A 26 -37.57 -20.29 21.24
C THR A 26 -38.12 -21.19 22.34
N ALA A 27 -37.31 -21.48 23.34
CA ALA A 27 -37.69 -22.37 24.43
C ALA A 27 -37.17 -21.82 25.76
N ASP A 28 -38.08 -21.56 26.68
CA ASP A 28 -37.77 -21.32 28.09
C ASP A 28 -38.27 -22.48 28.95
N TRP A 29 -38.03 -22.37 30.25
CA TRP A 29 -38.41 -23.32 31.27
C TRP A 29 -39.94 -23.58 31.38
N GLU A 30 -40.79 -22.75 30.76
CA GLU A 30 -42.24 -22.87 30.83
C GLU A 30 -42.88 -23.21 29.48
N SER A 31 -42.20 -22.94 28.36
CA SER A 31 -42.85 -22.93 27.06
C SER A 31 -41.89 -22.98 25.87
N ILE A 32 -42.39 -23.54 24.79
CA ILE A 32 -41.81 -23.48 23.46
C ILE A 32 -42.68 -22.57 22.60
N ARG A 33 -42.07 -21.52 22.05
CA ARG A 33 -42.76 -20.54 21.19
C ARG A 33 -42.12 -20.52 19.80
N ILE A 34 -42.98 -20.45 18.80
CA ILE A 34 -42.60 -20.35 17.39
C ILE A 34 -43.10 -19.00 16.88
N TYR A 35 -42.21 -18.24 16.27
CA TYR A 35 -42.49 -16.95 15.65
C TYR A 35 -42.19 -17.01 14.15
N ASP A 36 -42.79 -16.12 13.37
CA ASP A 36 -42.24 -15.78 12.06
C ASP A 36 -41.04 -14.83 12.21
N LEU A 37 -40.30 -14.61 11.13
CA LEU A 37 -39.17 -13.67 11.12
C LEU A 37 -39.59 -12.19 11.17
N LYS A 38 -40.88 -11.88 11.32
CA LYS A 38 -41.38 -10.52 11.62
C LYS A 38 -41.70 -10.36 13.12
N GLY A 39 -41.58 -11.44 13.90
CA GLY A 39 -41.84 -11.48 15.34
C GLY A 39 -43.29 -11.79 15.71
N ASN A 40 -44.13 -12.19 14.76
CA ASN A 40 -45.49 -12.63 15.06
C ASN A 40 -45.45 -14.04 15.65
N LEU A 41 -46.10 -14.22 16.81
CA LEU A 41 -46.23 -15.52 17.45
C LEU A 41 -47.15 -16.42 16.61
N LEU A 42 -46.60 -17.53 16.12
CA LEU A 42 -47.33 -18.55 15.34
C LEU A 42 -47.87 -19.66 16.23
N LYS A 43 -47.10 -20.08 17.24
CA LYS A 43 -47.46 -21.17 18.16
C LYS A 43 -46.84 -20.92 19.54
N ASN A 44 -47.59 -21.20 20.60
CA ASN A 44 -47.10 -21.20 21.98
C ASN A 44 -47.57 -22.48 22.67
N LYS A 45 -46.62 -23.31 23.06
CA LYS A 45 -46.86 -24.57 23.78
C LYS A 45 -46.28 -24.43 25.17
N LYS A 46 -47.13 -24.49 26.20
CA LYS A 46 -46.66 -24.63 27.58
C LYS A 46 -46.12 -26.03 27.82
N LEU A 47 -44.98 -26.12 28.48
CA LEU A 47 -44.38 -27.35 28.93
C LEU A 47 -44.99 -27.72 30.29
N GLU A 48 -45.71 -28.84 30.37
CA GLU A 48 -46.21 -29.35 31.64
C GLU A 48 -45.04 -29.95 32.44
N ASN A 49 -44.65 -29.30 33.53
CA ASN A 49 -43.63 -29.84 34.42
C ASN A 49 -44.20 -31.00 35.25
N LYS A 50 -44.26 -32.20 34.68
CA LYS A 50 -44.70 -33.41 35.39
C LYS A 50 -43.72 -33.89 36.49
N SER A 51 -42.51 -33.31 36.56
CA SER A 51 -41.40 -33.80 37.41
C SER A 51 -41.00 -32.89 38.57
N GLY A 52 -41.57 -31.68 38.67
CA GLY A 52 -41.20 -30.67 39.66
C GLY A 52 -39.77 -30.11 39.53
N LYS A 53 -38.96 -30.57 38.57
CA LYS A 53 -37.63 -30.03 38.28
C LYS A 53 -37.73 -29.00 37.15
N HIS A 54 -37.19 -27.80 37.37
CA HIS A 54 -37.11 -26.79 36.32
C HIS A 54 -36.18 -27.29 35.20
N MET A 55 -36.68 -27.35 33.98
CA MET A 55 -35.86 -27.63 32.80
C MET A 55 -35.24 -26.33 32.31
N SER A 56 -33.91 -26.23 32.38
CA SER A 56 -33.17 -25.14 31.73
C SER A 56 -32.43 -25.67 30.50
N PHE A 57 -32.64 -24.96 29.40
CA PHE A 57 -32.07 -25.24 28.09
C PHE A 57 -30.80 -24.42 27.93
N LYS A 58 -29.65 -25.07 27.76
CA LYS A 58 -28.38 -24.38 27.55
C LYS A 58 -28.19 -23.97 26.09
N ASP A 59 -28.50 -24.90 25.19
CA ASP A 59 -28.36 -24.71 23.75
C ASP A 59 -29.46 -25.47 23.01
N MET A 60 -29.77 -25.05 21.78
CA MET A 60 -30.87 -25.61 20.98
C MET A 60 -30.65 -25.43 19.47
N PHE A 61 -31.05 -26.43 18.67
CA PHE A 61 -31.28 -26.30 17.22
C PHE A 61 -32.54 -27.06 16.78
N CYS A 62 -32.99 -26.84 15.55
CA CYS A 62 -34.16 -27.49 14.96
C CYS A 62 -33.77 -28.22 13.66
N ILE A 63 -34.29 -29.42 13.46
CA ILE A 63 -34.25 -30.16 12.19
C ILE A 63 -35.64 -30.75 11.96
N ASP A 64 -36.26 -30.43 10.83
CA ASP A 64 -37.55 -30.95 10.38
C ASP A 64 -38.63 -30.81 11.47
N GLY A 65 -38.66 -29.67 12.18
CA GLY A 65 -39.61 -29.40 13.26
C GLY A 65 -39.36 -30.12 14.60
N ILE A 66 -38.27 -30.90 14.70
CA ILE A 66 -37.80 -31.52 15.95
C ILE A 66 -36.74 -30.62 16.58
N LEU A 67 -36.98 -30.23 17.84
CA LEU A 67 -36.04 -29.44 18.63
C LEU A 67 -35.06 -30.36 19.36
N TYR A 68 -33.78 -30.06 19.24
CA TYR A 68 -32.69 -30.74 19.94
C TYR A 68 -32.09 -29.76 20.93
N PHE A 69 -31.93 -30.14 22.18
CA PHE A 69 -31.42 -29.24 23.20
C PHE A 69 -30.54 -29.91 24.25
N VAL A 70 -29.58 -29.14 24.76
CA VAL A 70 -28.70 -29.54 25.85
C VAL A 70 -29.38 -29.16 27.17
N GLN A 71 -29.72 -30.15 27.99
CA GLN A 71 -30.33 -29.92 29.29
C GLN A 71 -29.25 -29.64 30.35
N SER A 72 -29.33 -28.51 31.05
CA SER A 72 -28.40 -28.22 32.14
C SER A 72 -28.77 -28.99 33.41
N GLY A 73 -27.89 -29.86 33.91
CA GLY A 73 -28.05 -30.59 35.17
C GLY A 73 -27.32 -29.94 36.36
N ALA A 74 -27.73 -30.25 37.59
CA ALA A 74 -27.11 -29.77 38.83
C ALA A 74 -25.77 -30.45 39.19
N SER A 75 -25.39 -31.52 38.48
CA SER A 75 -24.10 -32.24 38.66
C SER A 75 -23.29 -32.20 37.37
N SER A 76 -22.07 -31.66 37.46
CA SER A 76 -21.30 -31.01 36.40
C SER A 76 -20.42 -31.91 35.52
N LYS A 77 -20.91 -33.07 35.05
CA LYS A 77 -20.07 -33.92 34.17
C LYS A 77 -20.68 -34.32 32.84
N ASP A 78 -22.01 -34.47 32.74
CA ASP A 78 -22.67 -34.89 31.50
C ASP A 78 -23.94 -34.06 31.26
N TYR A 79 -24.02 -33.41 30.10
CA TYR A 79 -25.23 -32.72 29.66
C TYR A 79 -25.91 -33.55 28.55
N PRO A 80 -27.00 -34.27 28.84
CA PRO A 80 -27.66 -35.09 27.83
C PRO A 80 -28.33 -34.22 26.78
N VAL A 81 -28.33 -34.72 25.54
CA VAL A 81 -29.07 -34.13 24.43
C VAL A 81 -30.47 -34.73 24.37
N LYS A 82 -31.47 -33.90 24.65
CA LYS A 82 -32.89 -34.27 24.60
C LYS A 82 -33.50 -33.78 23.30
N THR A 83 -34.57 -34.45 22.86
CA THR A 83 -35.33 -34.07 21.67
C THR A 83 -36.77 -33.80 22.01
N TYR A 84 -37.41 -32.90 21.27
CA TYR A 84 -38.84 -32.62 21.36
C TYR A 84 -39.43 -32.50 19.95
N ASP A 85 -40.33 -33.40 19.62
CA ASP A 85 -41.12 -33.36 18.39
C ASP A 85 -42.36 -32.50 18.64
N SER A 86 -42.39 -31.32 18.01
CA SER A 86 -43.45 -30.33 18.20
C SER A 86 -44.78 -30.67 17.52
N GLU A 87 -44.78 -31.62 16.58
CA GLU A 87 -45.97 -32.12 15.90
C GLU A 87 -46.61 -33.28 16.67
N LYS A 88 -45.77 -34.20 17.17
CA LYS A 88 -46.23 -35.36 17.95
C LYS A 88 -46.37 -35.10 19.44
N ASP A 89 -45.91 -33.94 19.92
CA ASP A 89 -45.87 -33.57 21.33
C ASP A 89 -45.17 -34.61 22.22
N SER A 90 -44.01 -35.08 21.76
CA SER A 90 -43.28 -36.18 22.39
C SER A 90 -41.82 -35.83 22.65
N PHE A 91 -41.30 -36.24 23.81
CA PHE A 91 -39.90 -36.09 24.17
C PHE A 91 -39.12 -37.36 23.86
N GLY A 92 -37.89 -37.19 23.39
CA GLY A 92 -36.90 -38.25 23.22
C GLY A 92 -35.55 -37.85 23.80
N GLU A 93 -34.58 -38.75 23.67
CA GLU A 93 -33.20 -38.54 24.10
C GLU A 93 -32.24 -39.18 23.11
N ILE A 94 -31.12 -38.51 22.87
CA ILE A 94 -29.98 -39.06 22.15
C ILE A 94 -28.84 -39.20 23.16
N SER A 95 -28.30 -40.41 23.26
CA SER A 95 -27.20 -40.71 24.17
C SER A 95 -25.90 -40.11 23.62
N LEU A 96 -25.61 -38.87 24.03
CA LEU A 96 -24.35 -38.19 23.80
C LEU A 96 -23.84 -37.69 25.15
N GLU A 97 -22.71 -38.23 25.61
CA GLU A 97 -22.10 -37.88 26.90
C GLU A 97 -21.09 -36.73 26.73
N GLY A 98 -20.90 -35.92 27.78
CA GLY A 98 -19.90 -34.85 27.78
C GLY A 98 -20.09 -33.70 26.76
N VAL A 99 -21.28 -33.54 26.17
CA VAL A 99 -21.57 -32.49 25.19
C VAL A 99 -21.89 -31.16 25.86
N ARG A 100 -21.20 -30.08 25.49
CA ARG A 100 -21.37 -28.75 26.08
C ARG A 100 -22.28 -27.83 25.27
N ALA A 101 -22.24 -27.97 23.94
CA ALA A 101 -23.00 -27.18 22.98
C ALA A 101 -23.26 -28.02 21.73
N ILE A 102 -24.33 -27.71 20.99
CA ILE A 102 -24.74 -28.47 19.81
C ILE A 102 -25.25 -27.55 18.71
N THR A 103 -25.08 -27.98 17.47
CA THR A 103 -25.69 -27.33 16.32
C THR A 103 -26.01 -28.35 15.23
N ARG A 104 -26.80 -27.93 14.24
CA ARG A 104 -27.09 -28.74 13.06
C ARG A 104 -25.80 -28.98 12.28
N GLY A 105 -25.58 -30.19 11.78
CA GLY A 105 -24.49 -30.51 10.85
C GLY A 105 -24.95 -30.55 9.39
N LYS A 106 -24.07 -31.00 8.51
CA LYS A 106 -24.36 -31.14 7.08
C LYS A 106 -25.38 -32.26 6.83
N GLY A 107 -26.42 -31.97 6.05
CA GLY A 107 -27.45 -32.97 5.74
C GLY A 107 -28.14 -33.50 6.99
N LYS A 108 -27.96 -34.80 7.29
CA LYS A 108 -28.56 -35.50 8.44
C LYS A 108 -27.61 -35.73 9.62
N SER A 109 -26.69 -34.81 9.84
CA SER A 109 -25.79 -34.85 11.00
C SER A 109 -26.08 -33.76 12.03
N LEU A 110 -25.55 -33.94 13.24
CA LEU A 110 -25.42 -32.91 14.26
C LEU A 110 -23.95 -32.73 14.61
N LEU A 111 -23.55 -31.50 14.94
CA LEU A 111 -22.23 -31.20 15.45
C LEU A 111 -22.33 -30.92 16.95
N ALA A 112 -21.50 -31.58 17.73
CA ALA A 112 -21.45 -31.41 19.18
C ALA A 112 -20.03 -31.00 19.61
N LEU A 113 -19.95 -29.95 20.41
CA LEU A 113 -18.73 -29.55 21.08
C LEU A 113 -18.66 -30.28 22.43
N GLY A 114 -17.67 -31.14 22.61
CA GLY A 114 -17.58 -31.99 23.80
C GLY A 114 -16.15 -32.22 24.27
N LYS A 115 -16.02 -32.72 25.50
CA LYS A 115 -14.74 -33.09 26.12
C LYS A 115 -14.41 -34.55 25.79
N ARG A 116 -13.14 -34.88 25.59
CA ARG A 116 -12.70 -36.28 25.37
C ARG A 116 -12.97 -37.14 26.62
N PRO A 117 -13.70 -38.27 26.51
CA PRO A 117 -13.84 -39.22 27.60
C PRO A 117 -12.47 -39.77 28.00
N GLY A 118 -12.14 -39.74 29.29
CA GLY A 118 -10.94 -40.39 29.84
C GLY A 118 -9.62 -39.60 29.81
N ILE A 119 -9.59 -38.34 29.35
CA ILE A 119 -8.38 -37.50 29.40
C ILE A 119 -8.45 -36.44 30.51
N VAL A 120 -7.41 -36.39 31.34
CA VAL A 120 -7.17 -35.32 32.32
C VAL A 120 -6.58 -34.12 31.56
N GLY A 121 -7.43 -33.18 31.17
CA GLY A 121 -7.04 -31.98 30.41
C GLY A 121 -8.24 -31.17 29.93
N PHE A 122 -7.99 -30.11 29.16
CA PHE A 122 -9.01 -29.21 28.58
C PHE A 122 -9.17 -29.37 27.05
N GLU A 123 -8.64 -30.42 26.42
CA GLU A 123 -8.82 -30.58 24.96
C GLU A 123 -10.29 -30.81 24.58
N MET A 124 -10.81 -29.93 23.72
CA MET A 124 -12.16 -29.98 23.17
C MET A 124 -12.12 -30.34 21.69
N PHE A 125 -13.15 -31.06 21.23
CA PHE A 125 -13.31 -31.42 19.84
C PHE A 125 -14.73 -31.14 19.38
N ILE A 126 -14.89 -30.84 18.10
CA ILE A 126 -16.19 -30.84 17.45
C ILE A 126 -16.38 -32.25 16.89
N THR A 127 -17.41 -32.95 17.35
CA THR A 127 -17.74 -34.29 16.87
C THR A 127 -19.02 -34.23 16.08
N GLU A 128 -18.98 -34.78 14.87
CA GLU A 128 -20.14 -34.95 14.00
C GLU A 128 -20.78 -36.31 14.26
N TYR A 129 -22.09 -36.32 14.47
CA TYR A 129 -22.89 -37.53 14.71
C TYR A 129 -24.02 -37.64 13.70
N ASP A 130 -24.40 -38.86 13.33
CA ASP A 130 -25.68 -39.14 12.69
C ASP A 130 -26.80 -38.88 13.73
N TYR A 131 -27.69 -37.92 13.48
CA TYR A 131 -28.68 -37.54 14.50
C TYR A 131 -29.76 -38.61 14.72
N ALA A 132 -29.98 -39.52 13.76
CA ALA A 132 -30.98 -40.58 13.88
C ALA A 132 -30.44 -41.78 14.66
N LYS A 133 -29.14 -42.06 14.52
CA LYS A 133 -28.48 -43.23 15.13
C LYS A 133 -27.63 -42.90 16.36
N GLY A 134 -27.29 -41.63 16.59
CA GLY A 134 -26.33 -41.22 17.63
C GLY A 134 -24.91 -41.72 17.40
N GLN A 135 -24.58 -42.16 16.17
CA GLN A 135 -23.27 -42.73 15.85
C GLN A 135 -22.31 -41.62 15.42
N GLU A 136 -21.09 -41.66 15.96
CA GLU A 136 -20.01 -40.76 15.57
C GLU A 136 -19.64 -40.97 14.10
N ILE A 137 -19.57 -39.88 13.34
CA ILE A 137 -19.16 -39.83 11.93
C ILE A 137 -17.71 -39.38 11.84
N LYS A 138 -17.37 -38.23 12.45
CA LYS A 138 -16.05 -37.60 12.32
C LYS A 138 -15.76 -36.66 13.48
N LYS A 139 -14.48 -36.48 13.81
CA LYS A 139 -13.99 -35.46 14.76
C LYS A 139 -13.18 -34.39 14.05
N TYR A 140 -13.30 -33.16 14.54
CA TYR A 140 -12.55 -31.99 14.10
C TYR A 140 -11.87 -31.35 15.31
N ASP A 141 -10.59 -31.03 15.15
CA ASP A 141 -9.82 -30.31 16.16
C ASP A 141 -10.35 -28.89 16.31
N THR A 142 -10.34 -28.35 17.52
CA THR A 142 -10.62 -26.93 17.75
C THR A 142 -9.70 -26.38 18.83
N SER A 143 -9.17 -25.18 18.60
CA SER A 143 -8.37 -24.45 19.60
C SER A 143 -9.23 -23.52 20.47
N SER A 144 -10.55 -23.47 20.25
CA SER A 144 -11.46 -22.54 20.91
C SER A 144 -12.48 -23.27 21.80
N TYR A 145 -12.99 -22.52 22.78
CA TYR A 145 -13.89 -23.02 23.83
C TYR A 145 -15.20 -22.24 23.86
N PRO A 146 -15.97 -22.16 22.75
CA PRO A 146 -17.17 -21.34 22.74
C PRO A 146 -18.28 -21.95 23.61
N GLU A 147 -19.05 -21.11 24.29
CA GLU A 147 -20.23 -21.55 25.05
C GLU A 147 -21.38 -21.95 24.12
N THR A 148 -21.50 -21.30 22.96
CA THR A 148 -22.46 -21.62 21.89
C THR A 148 -21.80 -21.46 20.53
N PHE A 149 -22.22 -22.25 19.55
CA PHE A 149 -21.74 -22.14 18.17
C PHE A 149 -22.84 -22.53 17.18
N SER A 150 -22.69 -22.12 15.93
CA SER A 150 -23.64 -22.42 14.88
C SER A 150 -22.95 -22.74 13.56
N TYR A 151 -23.39 -23.81 12.90
CA TYR A 151 -22.84 -24.25 11.63
C TYR A 151 -23.46 -23.52 10.44
N SER A 152 -22.63 -23.18 9.45
CA SER A 152 -23.07 -22.73 8.14
C SER A 152 -22.71 -23.77 7.09
N GLU A 153 -23.74 -24.30 6.42
CA GLU A 153 -23.55 -25.25 5.30
C GLU A 153 -22.93 -24.58 4.07
N SER A 154 -23.11 -23.26 3.91
CA SER A 154 -22.66 -22.52 2.73
C SER A 154 -21.14 -22.45 2.54
N ASP A 155 -20.36 -22.55 3.62
CA ASP A 155 -18.89 -22.53 3.61
C ASP A 155 -18.28 -23.58 4.54
N ASN A 156 -19.08 -24.58 4.92
CA ASN A 156 -18.71 -25.70 5.77
C ASN A 156 -17.92 -25.27 7.03
N SER A 157 -18.38 -24.20 7.68
CA SER A 157 -17.70 -23.60 8.83
C SER A 157 -18.62 -23.48 10.04
N ILE A 158 -18.04 -23.51 11.24
CA ILE A 158 -18.73 -23.11 12.45
C ILE A 158 -18.43 -21.65 12.78
N TYR A 159 -19.44 -20.96 13.30
CA TYR A 159 -19.38 -19.58 13.76
C TYR A 159 -19.72 -19.51 15.24
N PHE A 160 -18.96 -18.74 16.01
CA PHE A 160 -19.16 -18.63 17.44
C PHE A 160 -18.70 -17.27 17.97
N LEU A 161 -19.12 -16.96 19.20
CA LEU A 161 -18.76 -15.73 19.89
C LEU A 161 -17.58 -16.00 20.81
N GLN A 162 -16.58 -15.12 20.73
CA GLN A 162 -15.44 -15.13 21.64
C GLN A 162 -14.90 -13.70 21.77
N ASP A 163 -14.72 -13.23 23.00
CA ASP A 163 -14.14 -11.92 23.34
C ASP A 163 -14.84 -10.74 22.61
N GLY A 164 -16.18 -10.74 22.57
CA GLY A 164 -16.97 -9.68 21.91
C GLY A 164 -16.89 -9.69 20.39
N SER A 165 -16.30 -10.73 19.78
CA SER A 165 -16.18 -10.89 18.34
C SER A 165 -16.82 -12.17 17.83
N ILE A 166 -17.27 -12.16 16.58
CA ILE A 166 -17.65 -13.35 15.83
C ILE A 166 -16.36 -13.96 15.27
N LYS A 167 -16.17 -15.24 15.54
CA LYS A 167 -15.09 -16.06 15.01
C LYS A 167 -15.65 -17.12 14.06
N ARG A 168 -14.81 -17.59 13.14
CA ARG A 168 -15.11 -18.69 12.22
C ARG A 168 -14.03 -19.75 12.29
N GLN A 169 -14.43 -21.01 12.27
CA GLN A 169 -13.52 -22.13 12.04
C GLN A 169 -14.07 -22.99 10.90
N SER A 170 -13.26 -23.18 9.85
CA SER A 170 -13.58 -24.12 8.78
C SER A 170 -13.40 -25.56 9.26
N LEU A 171 -14.37 -26.43 8.96
CA LEU A 171 -14.27 -27.86 9.26
C LEU A 171 -13.37 -28.62 8.26
N ASP A 172 -13.02 -27.99 7.14
CA ASP A 172 -12.07 -28.54 6.16
C ASP A 172 -10.60 -28.18 6.48
N GLY A 173 -10.39 -27.30 7.46
CA GLY A 173 -9.06 -26.85 7.87
C GLY A 173 -8.50 -27.57 9.11
N ASN A 174 -7.31 -27.17 9.55
CA ASN A 174 -6.59 -27.76 10.69
C ASN A 174 -7.01 -27.13 12.04
N GLY A 175 -8.30 -26.90 12.25
CA GLY A 175 -8.81 -26.32 13.50
C GLY A 175 -8.47 -24.85 13.75
N LYS A 176 -7.92 -24.14 12.74
CA LYS A 176 -7.60 -22.71 12.84
C LYS A 176 -8.88 -21.86 12.95
N VAL A 177 -8.83 -20.92 13.89
CA VAL A 177 -9.91 -19.97 14.14
C VAL A 177 -9.57 -18.60 13.54
N ASP A 178 -10.42 -18.13 12.64
CA ASP A 178 -10.33 -16.82 12.02
C ASP A 178 -11.21 -15.80 12.78
N PHE A 179 -10.73 -14.56 12.88
CA PHE A 179 -11.59 -13.43 13.24
C PHE A 179 -12.49 -13.06 12.07
N VAL A 180 -13.77 -12.81 12.33
CA VAL A 180 -14.76 -12.45 11.30
C VAL A 180 -15.24 -11.03 11.47
N TYR A 181 -15.76 -10.69 12.65
CA TYR A 181 -16.46 -9.43 12.87
C TYR A 181 -16.39 -8.99 14.33
N MET A 182 -16.13 -7.70 14.59
CA MET A 182 -16.24 -7.11 15.92
C MET A 182 -17.63 -6.52 16.09
N ILE A 183 -18.35 -6.90 17.15
CA ILE A 183 -19.68 -6.37 17.42
C ILE A 183 -19.51 -4.97 18.05
N PRO A 184 -19.94 -3.87 17.40
CA PRO A 184 -19.71 -2.52 17.92
C PRO A 184 -20.55 -2.21 19.17
N GLY A 185 -19.94 -1.57 20.16
CA GLY A 185 -20.52 -1.33 21.48
C GLY A 185 -20.29 -2.53 22.42
N GLU A 186 -20.71 -2.44 23.68
CA GLU A 186 -20.75 -3.60 24.59
C GLU A 186 -22.16 -4.24 24.66
N PRO A 187 -22.80 -4.70 23.56
CA PRO A 187 -23.91 -5.61 23.74
C PRO A 187 -23.34 -6.92 24.27
N GLN A 188 -23.74 -7.32 25.48
CA GLN A 188 -23.46 -8.67 25.96
C GLN A 188 -24.29 -9.63 25.08
N VAL A 189 -23.63 -10.39 24.20
CA VAL A 189 -24.29 -11.29 23.26
C VAL A 189 -24.26 -12.72 23.79
N ASP A 190 -25.41 -13.39 23.80
CA ASP A 190 -25.55 -14.76 24.29
C ASP A 190 -25.32 -15.83 23.22
N LYS A 191 -25.83 -15.58 22.01
CA LYS A 191 -25.93 -16.62 20.98
C LYS A 191 -25.86 -16.06 19.57
N ILE A 192 -25.25 -16.85 18.70
CA ILE A 192 -25.23 -16.70 17.25
C ILE A 192 -25.98 -17.88 16.60
N VAL A 193 -26.78 -17.59 15.57
CA VAL A 193 -27.47 -18.61 14.77
C VAL A 193 -27.28 -18.30 13.29
N MET A 194 -26.69 -19.25 12.55
CA MET A 194 -26.53 -19.19 11.11
C MET A 194 -27.75 -19.81 10.41
N SER A 195 -28.28 -19.13 9.40
CA SER A 195 -29.35 -19.65 8.54
C SER A 195 -29.23 -19.07 7.13
N GLY A 196 -28.90 -19.93 6.16
CA GLY A 196 -28.55 -19.50 4.80
C GLY A 196 -27.38 -18.51 4.82
N ASN A 197 -27.55 -17.37 4.15
CA ASN A 197 -26.57 -16.28 4.16
C ASN A 197 -26.76 -15.28 5.31
N ASN A 198 -27.51 -15.62 6.36
CA ASN A 198 -27.79 -14.70 7.46
C ASN A 198 -27.23 -15.23 8.77
N CYS A 199 -26.72 -14.31 9.57
CA CYS A 199 -26.32 -14.50 10.96
C CYS A 199 -27.30 -13.75 11.87
N TYR A 200 -27.86 -14.45 12.85
CA TYR A 200 -28.73 -13.86 13.85
C TYR A 200 -28.02 -13.80 15.20
N VAL A 201 -28.02 -12.63 15.84
CA VAL A 201 -27.27 -12.34 17.06
C VAL A 201 -28.24 -11.95 18.17
N LEU A 202 -28.19 -12.65 19.31
CA LEU A 202 -29.06 -12.43 20.47
C LEU A 202 -28.35 -11.60 21.56
N GLU A 203 -28.91 -10.45 21.91
CA GLU A 203 -28.34 -9.50 22.88
C GLU A 203 -29.04 -9.57 24.26
N GLN A 204 -28.24 -9.68 25.33
CA GLN A 204 -28.66 -9.96 26.72
C GLN A 204 -29.53 -8.87 27.35
N ARG A 205 -29.13 -7.60 27.25
CA ARG A 205 -29.74 -6.52 28.07
C ARG A 205 -31.04 -6.00 27.47
N GLY A 206 -31.13 -5.94 26.15
CA GLY A 206 -32.31 -5.50 25.42
C GLY A 206 -33.21 -6.62 24.90
N ARG A 207 -32.78 -7.89 24.98
CA ARG A 207 -33.47 -9.05 24.37
C ARG A 207 -33.85 -8.76 22.92
N LYS A 208 -32.86 -8.39 22.12
CA LYS A 208 -33.04 -8.09 20.69
C LYS A 208 -32.35 -9.15 19.85
N ILE A 209 -32.94 -9.45 18.70
CA ILE A 209 -32.31 -10.26 17.67
C ILE A 209 -31.89 -9.33 16.53
N TYR A 210 -30.59 -9.32 16.25
CA TYR A 210 -30.02 -8.61 15.11
C TYR A 210 -29.80 -9.60 13.97
N LYS A 211 -30.23 -9.24 12.76
CA LYS A 211 -29.97 -10.02 11.54
C LYS A 211 -28.83 -9.36 10.76
N ILE A 212 -27.73 -10.07 10.59
CA ILE A 212 -26.53 -9.63 9.88
C ILE A 212 -26.41 -10.48 8.61
N ASP A 213 -26.21 -9.85 7.45
CA ASP A 213 -25.90 -10.60 6.23
C ASP A 213 -24.47 -11.16 6.30
N LYS A 214 -24.26 -12.43 5.96
CA LYS A 214 -22.95 -13.08 5.95
C LYS A 214 -22.04 -12.46 4.90
N ASP A 215 -22.57 -11.76 3.90
CA ASP A 215 -21.75 -10.99 2.97
C ASP A 215 -21.01 -9.83 3.68
N TYR A 216 -21.50 -9.37 4.84
CA TYR A 216 -20.75 -8.46 5.73
C TYR A 216 -19.62 -9.17 6.50
N PHE A 217 -19.56 -10.51 6.46
CA PHE A 217 -18.44 -11.29 7.01
C PHE A 217 -17.33 -11.53 5.97
N SER A 218 -17.71 -11.59 4.69
CA SER A 218 -16.77 -11.68 3.56
C SER A 218 -16.30 -10.31 3.08
N GLY A 219 -17.10 -9.27 3.31
CA GLY A 219 -16.57 -7.93 3.35
C GLY A 219 -15.61 -7.91 4.51
N ASP A 220 -14.33 -7.62 4.24
CA ASP A 220 -13.54 -6.83 5.17
C ASP A 220 -14.51 -5.91 5.91
N ILE A 221 -14.40 -5.82 7.24
CA ILE A 221 -14.79 -4.57 7.86
C ILE A 221 -13.98 -3.55 7.04
N ARG A 222 -14.63 -2.95 6.03
CA ARG A 222 -14.21 -1.70 5.43
C ARG A 222 -14.29 -0.83 6.65
N GLU A 223 -13.20 -0.78 7.41
CA GLU A 223 -12.83 0.44 8.04
C GLU A 223 -13.03 1.43 6.91
N LYS A 224 -14.11 2.21 7.00
CA LYS A 224 -14.28 3.34 6.12
C LYS A 224 -13.25 4.37 6.59
N VAL A 225 -11.98 3.96 6.64
CA VAL A 225 -10.81 4.64 7.14
C VAL A 225 -9.78 4.30 6.07
N LEU A 226 -9.60 5.21 5.14
CA LEU A 226 -8.48 5.14 4.22
C LEU A 226 -7.26 5.72 4.94
N SER A 227 -6.30 4.87 5.26
CA SER A 227 -5.13 5.24 6.05
C SER A 227 -3.91 5.51 5.17
N PHE A 228 -3.32 6.68 5.35
CA PHE A 228 -2.10 7.13 4.69
C PHE A 228 -0.95 7.12 5.69
N ILE A 229 0.22 6.60 5.34
CA ILE A 229 1.42 6.69 6.19
C ILE A 229 2.50 7.54 5.53
N GLN A 230 3.15 8.39 6.31
CA GLN A 230 4.21 9.29 5.84
C GLN A 230 5.32 9.49 6.87
N VAL A 231 6.52 9.78 6.36
CA VAL A 231 7.67 10.22 7.17
C VAL A 231 7.76 11.75 7.24
N ASN A 232 7.28 12.47 6.21
CA ASN A 232 7.23 13.93 6.14
C ASN A 232 5.84 14.39 5.66
N ASP A 233 5.29 15.47 6.24
CA ASP A 233 3.93 15.95 5.95
C ASP A 233 3.72 16.51 4.53
N SER A 234 4.80 16.92 3.85
CA SER A 234 4.71 17.61 2.54
C SER A 234 4.21 16.74 1.39
N MET A 235 4.34 15.41 1.49
CA MET A 235 4.08 14.52 0.36
C MET A 235 2.63 14.01 0.30
N LEU A 236 1.94 13.85 1.44
CA LEU A 236 0.55 13.37 1.47
C LEU A 236 -0.38 14.40 2.11
N SER A 237 -0.31 14.61 3.42
CA SER A 237 -1.32 15.39 4.15
C SER A 237 -1.39 16.86 3.71
N ASN A 238 -0.28 17.44 3.24
CA ASN A 238 -0.24 18.81 2.71
C ASN A 238 -0.35 18.91 1.19
N ASN A 239 -0.47 17.79 0.46
CA ASN A 239 -0.54 17.77 -1.00
C ASN A 239 -1.98 18.08 -1.50
N GLU A 240 -2.15 19.14 -2.30
CA GLU A 240 -3.47 19.55 -2.79
C GLU A 240 -4.14 18.53 -3.70
N THR A 241 -3.38 17.85 -4.57
CA THR A 241 -3.92 16.78 -5.43
C THR A 241 -4.46 15.63 -4.57
N VAL A 242 -3.74 15.24 -3.51
CA VAL A 242 -4.21 14.22 -2.55
C VAL A 242 -5.51 14.68 -1.87
N LYS A 243 -5.57 15.92 -1.37
CA LYS A 243 -6.78 16.47 -0.73
C LYS A 243 -7.99 16.50 -1.67
N LYS A 244 -7.83 16.95 -2.92
CA LYS A 244 -8.89 16.95 -3.93
C LYS A 244 -9.39 15.54 -4.23
N SER A 245 -8.47 14.58 -4.37
CA SER A 245 -8.78 13.18 -4.65
C SER A 245 -9.56 12.52 -3.51
N ILE A 246 -9.18 12.83 -2.25
CA ILE A 246 -9.95 12.47 -1.05
C ILE A 246 -11.34 13.08 -1.10
N GLY A 247 -11.46 14.37 -1.43
CA GLY A 247 -12.76 15.05 -1.50
C GLY A 247 -13.72 14.45 -2.54
N LEU A 248 -13.21 14.03 -3.71
CA LEU A 248 -14.01 13.29 -4.69
C LEU A 248 -14.42 11.91 -4.17
N LEU A 249 -13.50 11.21 -3.51
CA LEU A 249 -13.77 9.91 -2.93
C LEU A 249 -14.81 9.98 -1.82
N GLN A 250 -14.76 10.98 -0.94
CA GLN A 250 -15.73 11.18 0.13
C GLN A 250 -17.12 11.57 -0.39
N LYS A 251 -17.24 12.15 -1.59
CA LYS A 251 -18.55 12.35 -2.23
C LYS A 251 -19.18 11.01 -2.66
N GLU A 252 -18.37 10.09 -3.15
CA GLU A 252 -18.80 8.74 -3.54
C GLU A 252 -19.04 7.83 -2.32
N TYR A 253 -18.23 8.01 -1.26
CA TYR A 253 -18.30 7.28 0.01
C TYR A 253 -18.46 8.26 1.19
N PRO A 254 -19.67 8.78 1.48
CA PRO A 254 -19.89 9.83 2.49
C PRO A 254 -19.45 9.48 3.92
N ASP A 255 -19.46 8.20 4.27
CA ASP A 255 -19.04 7.73 5.59
C ASP A 255 -17.53 7.41 5.65
N LEU A 256 -16.76 7.74 4.61
CA LEU A 256 -15.31 7.52 4.56
C LEU A 256 -14.55 8.53 5.43
N GLN A 257 -13.98 8.03 6.51
CA GLN A 257 -12.92 8.65 7.28
C GLN A 257 -11.58 8.48 6.55
N VAL A 258 -10.68 9.44 6.75
CA VAL A 258 -9.31 9.42 6.24
C VAL A 258 -8.38 9.67 7.40
N LYS A 259 -7.36 8.83 7.54
CA LYS A 259 -6.36 8.93 8.61
C LYS A 259 -4.99 9.16 8.00
N PHE A 260 -4.25 10.13 8.51
CA PHE A 260 -2.83 10.30 8.20
C PHE A 260 -2.01 9.86 9.41
N ILE A 261 -1.08 8.94 9.19
CA ILE A 261 -0.13 8.43 10.17
C ILE A 261 1.21 9.09 9.86
N ASN A 262 1.58 10.10 10.64
CA ASN A 262 2.89 10.72 10.56
C ASN A 262 3.85 10.04 11.54
N ILE A 263 4.82 9.29 11.02
CA ILE A 263 5.79 8.56 11.84
C ILE A 263 6.72 9.51 12.60
N ARG A 264 6.87 10.75 12.10
CA ARG A 264 7.73 11.79 12.65
C ARG A 264 6.97 12.82 13.51
N GLU A 265 5.71 12.57 13.84
CA GLU A 265 4.92 13.50 14.65
C GLU A 265 5.63 13.83 15.97
N GLY A 266 5.89 15.13 16.20
CA GLY A 266 6.59 15.61 17.40
C GLY A 266 8.12 15.45 17.42
N LEU A 267 8.75 14.97 16.34
CA LEU A 267 10.20 14.74 16.27
C LEU A 267 10.95 15.76 15.39
N THR A 268 12.01 16.38 15.92
CA THR A 268 12.76 17.46 15.26
C THR A 268 14.26 17.17 15.16
N GLY A 269 14.69 16.51 14.08
CA GLY A 269 16.11 16.38 13.74
C GLY A 269 16.42 15.36 12.65
N GLN A 270 17.68 15.30 12.22
CA GLN A 270 18.16 14.34 11.22
C GLN A 270 18.14 12.89 11.76
N LYS A 271 18.57 12.68 13.01
CA LYS A 271 18.53 11.35 13.66
C LYS A 271 17.10 10.82 13.77
N ASP A 272 16.15 11.70 14.08
CA ASP A 272 14.73 11.34 14.14
C ASP A 272 14.17 10.97 12.77
N TYR A 273 14.64 11.64 11.72
CA TYR A 273 14.26 11.31 10.34
C TYR A 273 14.76 9.92 9.93
N GLU A 274 16.00 9.57 10.25
CA GLU A 274 16.56 8.23 10.00
C GLU A 274 15.79 7.15 10.77
N GLN A 275 15.48 7.41 12.04
CA GLN A 275 14.68 6.50 12.85
C GLN A 275 13.25 6.33 12.29
N ALA A 276 12.60 7.42 11.86
CA ALA A 276 11.28 7.38 11.26
C ALA A 276 11.29 6.60 9.93
N ARG A 277 12.30 6.78 9.08
CA ARG A 277 12.49 5.97 7.86
C ARG A 277 12.71 4.50 8.19
N LYS A 278 13.47 4.18 9.22
CA LYS A 278 13.67 2.79 9.67
C LYS A 278 12.35 2.17 10.14
N THR A 279 11.58 2.88 10.96
CA THR A 279 10.25 2.43 11.41
C THR A 279 9.32 2.21 10.22
N PHE A 280 9.25 3.17 9.28
CA PHE A 280 8.48 3.05 8.05
C PHE A 280 8.85 1.78 7.27
N LYS A 281 10.15 1.60 6.99
CA LYS A 281 10.68 0.43 6.29
C LYS A 281 10.26 -0.86 7.00
N THR A 282 10.42 -0.95 8.32
CA THR A 282 10.02 -2.13 9.10
C THR A 282 8.53 -2.43 8.97
N LYS A 283 7.64 -1.44 9.15
CA LYS A 283 6.18 -1.65 9.03
C LYS A 283 5.81 -2.10 7.61
N LEU A 284 6.37 -1.46 6.59
CA LEU A 284 6.12 -1.81 5.20
C LEU A 284 6.60 -3.23 4.86
N MET A 285 7.82 -3.59 5.27
CA MET A 285 8.40 -4.92 5.02
C MET A 285 7.72 -6.03 5.80
N ALA A 286 7.16 -5.73 6.99
CA ALA A 286 6.34 -6.66 7.75
C ALA A 286 4.94 -6.88 7.12
N GLY A 287 4.56 -6.09 6.11
CA GLY A 287 3.22 -6.14 5.53
C GLY A 287 2.14 -5.68 6.50
N ASP A 288 2.48 -4.72 7.37
CA ASP A 288 1.59 -4.20 8.40
C ASP A 288 0.30 -3.63 7.76
N PRO A 289 -0.89 -4.12 8.14
CA PRO A 289 -2.16 -3.71 7.54
C PRO A 289 -2.69 -2.36 8.06
N ASP A 290 -2.02 -1.69 9.01
CA ASP A 290 -2.47 -0.44 9.63
C ASP A 290 -2.53 0.77 8.67
N PHE A 291 -2.02 0.63 7.45
CA PHE A 291 -2.04 1.67 6.43
C PHE A 291 -2.29 1.10 5.04
N ASP A 292 -3.01 1.88 4.24
CA ASP A 292 -3.45 1.50 2.90
C ASP A 292 -2.55 2.12 1.83
N ILE A 293 -2.19 3.39 2.02
CA ILE A 293 -1.47 4.20 1.04
C ILE A 293 -0.21 4.78 1.70
N PHE A 294 0.88 4.82 0.96
CA PHE A 294 2.13 5.41 1.43
C PHE A 294 2.83 6.15 0.30
N CYS A 295 3.77 7.01 0.66
CA CYS A 295 4.62 7.71 -0.29
C CYS A 295 6.07 7.23 -0.16
N LEU A 296 6.70 6.97 -1.30
CA LEU A 296 8.14 6.85 -1.44
C LEU A 296 8.70 8.14 -2.04
N GLY A 297 9.73 8.71 -1.43
CA GLY A 297 10.50 9.81 -2.00
C GLY A 297 11.43 9.33 -3.11
N GLY A 298 11.94 10.26 -3.91
CA GLY A 298 12.82 9.92 -5.04
C GLY A 298 14.21 9.37 -4.70
N ASN A 299 14.54 9.23 -3.41
CA ASN A 299 15.75 8.59 -2.93
C ASN A 299 15.45 7.29 -2.17
N ASP A 300 14.19 6.83 -2.14
CA ASP A 300 13.84 5.57 -1.50
C ASP A 300 14.18 4.39 -2.41
N ASP A 301 14.57 3.26 -1.81
CA ASP A 301 14.93 2.04 -2.52
C ASP A 301 13.69 1.29 -3.01
N ILE A 302 13.11 1.83 -4.08
CA ILE A 302 11.90 1.30 -4.71
C ILE A 302 12.10 -0.10 -5.28
N TYR A 303 13.31 -0.43 -5.71
CA TYR A 303 13.63 -1.76 -6.19
C TYR A 303 13.49 -2.79 -5.06
N HIS A 304 14.11 -2.55 -3.91
CA HIS A 304 14.02 -3.43 -2.75
C HIS A 304 12.56 -3.65 -2.35
N TYR A 305 11.74 -2.60 -2.29
CA TYR A 305 10.32 -2.75 -1.99
C TYR A 305 9.57 -3.54 -3.08
N SER A 306 9.87 -3.29 -4.36
CA SER A 306 9.21 -3.98 -5.48
C SER A 306 9.53 -5.48 -5.49
N ARG A 307 10.81 -5.84 -5.30
CA ARG A 307 11.29 -7.22 -5.20
C ARG A 307 10.62 -7.99 -4.06
N ASN A 308 10.39 -7.33 -2.92
CA ASN A 308 9.73 -7.91 -1.76
C ASN A 308 8.19 -7.92 -1.85
N GLY A 309 7.60 -7.38 -2.93
CA GLY A 309 6.17 -7.47 -3.19
C GLY A 309 5.29 -6.71 -2.20
N VAL A 310 5.84 -5.68 -1.54
CA VAL A 310 5.09 -4.90 -0.53
C VAL A 310 4.15 -3.87 -1.16
N MET A 311 4.32 -3.55 -2.44
CA MET A 311 3.47 -2.64 -3.22
C MET A 311 2.44 -3.44 -4.04
N LEU A 312 1.20 -2.95 -4.09
CA LEU A 312 0.18 -3.46 -4.98
C LEU A 312 0.57 -3.18 -6.44
N ASP A 313 0.44 -4.18 -7.30
CA ASP A 313 0.71 -4.04 -8.73
C ASP A 313 -0.44 -3.30 -9.43
N LEU A 314 -0.23 -2.02 -9.73
CA LEU A 314 -1.22 -1.17 -10.37
C LEU A 314 -1.37 -1.47 -11.88
N SER A 315 -0.46 -2.26 -12.47
CA SER A 315 -0.56 -2.64 -13.88
C SER A 315 -1.76 -3.54 -14.18
N LYS A 316 -2.43 -4.06 -13.14
CA LYS A 316 -3.64 -4.88 -13.24
C LYS A 316 -4.94 -4.09 -13.39
N TYR A 317 -4.87 -2.76 -13.34
CA TYR A 317 -6.04 -1.88 -13.37
C TYR A 317 -6.05 -1.07 -14.67
N ASP A 318 -6.99 -1.38 -15.56
CA ASP A 318 -7.10 -0.73 -16.88
C ASP A 318 -7.35 0.77 -16.74
N SER A 319 -8.14 1.18 -15.76
CA SER A 319 -8.43 2.58 -15.45
C SER A 319 -7.16 3.39 -15.15
N ILE A 320 -6.15 2.77 -14.54
CA ILE A 320 -4.85 3.38 -14.28
C ILE A 320 -3.95 3.29 -15.52
N ASN A 321 -3.87 2.13 -16.18
CA ASN A 321 -3.04 1.95 -17.37
C ASN A 321 -3.37 2.94 -18.48
N ASN A 322 -4.66 3.09 -18.80
CA ASN A 322 -5.13 3.94 -19.89
C ASN A 322 -4.83 5.43 -19.65
N ARG A 323 -4.56 5.84 -18.40
CA ARG A 323 -4.21 7.22 -18.08
C ARG A 323 -2.79 7.57 -18.50
N PHE A 324 -1.88 6.60 -18.54
CA PHE A 324 -0.50 6.83 -18.97
C PHE A 324 -0.40 7.22 -20.45
N ASP A 325 -1.38 6.85 -21.29
CA ASP A 325 -1.37 7.20 -22.72
C ASP A 325 -1.47 8.71 -22.96
N ALA A 326 -2.15 9.43 -22.05
CA ALA A 326 -2.25 10.89 -22.06
C ALA A 326 -1.04 11.58 -21.40
N MET A 327 -0.15 10.82 -20.76
CA MET A 327 1.03 11.33 -20.07
C MET A 327 2.23 11.49 -21.00
N PHE A 328 3.24 12.25 -20.57
CA PHE A 328 4.53 12.31 -21.27
C PHE A 328 5.13 10.91 -21.44
N ASP A 329 5.77 10.70 -22.59
CA ASP A 329 6.47 9.45 -22.86
C ASP A 329 7.57 9.24 -21.82
N GLY A 330 7.73 8.00 -21.37
CA GLY A 330 8.68 7.63 -20.32
C GLY A 330 8.12 7.64 -18.89
N ILE A 331 7.03 8.37 -18.59
CA ILE A 331 6.45 8.38 -17.23
C ILE A 331 6.01 6.96 -16.81
N LYS A 332 5.37 6.21 -17.71
CA LYS A 332 5.01 4.81 -17.44
C LYS A 332 6.24 3.95 -17.15
N SER A 333 7.32 4.15 -17.91
CA SER A 333 8.59 3.44 -17.73
C SER A 333 9.17 3.73 -16.34
N VAL A 334 9.19 5.01 -15.94
CA VAL A 334 9.71 5.43 -14.64
C VAL A 334 8.88 4.89 -13.47
N SER A 335 7.58 4.70 -13.67
CA SER A 335 6.67 4.07 -12.70
C SER A 335 6.67 2.53 -12.72
N THR A 336 7.40 1.88 -13.63
CA THR A 336 7.35 0.43 -13.84
C THR A 336 8.65 -0.23 -13.39
N TYR A 337 8.53 -1.22 -12.50
CA TYR A 337 9.64 -2.06 -12.05
C TYR A 337 9.25 -3.53 -12.19
N ASN A 338 10.10 -4.35 -12.80
CA ASN A 338 9.80 -5.77 -13.09
C ASN A 338 8.45 -5.98 -13.81
N GLY A 339 8.10 -5.08 -14.73
CA GLY A 339 6.84 -5.11 -15.48
C GLY A 339 5.59 -4.71 -14.68
N ARG A 340 5.75 -4.26 -13.43
CA ARG A 340 4.66 -3.84 -12.55
C ARG A 340 4.67 -2.34 -12.35
N ILE A 341 3.50 -1.71 -12.41
CA ILE A 341 3.35 -0.30 -12.03
C ILE A 341 3.31 -0.26 -10.50
N VAL A 342 4.40 0.19 -9.88
CA VAL A 342 4.58 0.10 -8.42
C VAL A 342 3.95 1.27 -7.66
N GLY A 343 3.69 2.37 -8.36
CA GLY A 343 3.09 3.57 -7.79
C GLY A 343 2.92 4.69 -8.82
N LEU A 344 2.16 5.70 -8.44
CA LEU A 344 1.88 6.87 -9.27
C LEU A 344 2.81 8.03 -8.89
N PRO A 345 3.41 8.74 -9.84
CA PRO A 345 4.37 9.78 -9.49
C PRO A 345 3.73 10.94 -8.72
N VAL A 346 4.27 11.24 -7.54
CA VAL A 346 3.95 12.47 -6.79
C VAL A 346 4.87 13.62 -7.15
N SER A 347 6.11 13.30 -7.50
CA SER A 347 7.15 14.21 -7.96
C SER A 347 7.93 13.56 -9.09
N ILE A 348 8.34 14.36 -10.07
CA ILE A 348 9.22 13.94 -11.16
C ILE A 348 10.19 15.09 -11.41
N SER A 349 11.48 14.79 -11.39
CA SER A 349 12.55 15.75 -11.64
C SER A 349 13.49 15.22 -12.71
N VAL A 350 13.71 16.05 -13.72
CA VAL A 350 14.79 15.92 -14.71
C VAL A 350 15.84 17.00 -14.43
N PHE A 351 17.09 16.72 -14.80
CA PHE A 351 18.25 17.51 -14.38
C PHE A 351 18.99 18.09 -15.61
N PRO A 352 18.51 19.20 -16.19
CA PRO A 352 19.20 19.86 -17.30
C PRO A 352 20.40 20.67 -16.81
N PHE A 353 21.21 21.15 -17.75
CA PHE A 353 22.09 22.29 -17.50
C PHE A 353 21.33 23.61 -17.67
N THR A 354 21.77 24.64 -16.95
CA THR A 354 21.43 26.04 -17.20
C THR A 354 22.68 26.85 -17.54
N ILE A 355 22.54 27.95 -18.29
CA ILE A 355 23.68 28.82 -18.64
C ILE A 355 23.63 30.19 -17.98
N LYS A 356 24.80 30.83 -17.80
CA LYS A 356 24.91 32.29 -17.63
C LYS A 356 24.86 32.97 -18.99
N GLN A 357 23.66 33.43 -19.40
CA GLN A 357 23.42 33.95 -20.74
C GLN A 357 24.40 35.07 -21.16
N LYS A 358 24.68 36.06 -20.28
CA LYS A 358 25.63 37.14 -20.60
C LYS A 358 27.04 36.63 -20.92
N LEU A 359 27.50 35.60 -20.21
CA LEU A 359 28.82 35.01 -20.46
C LEU A 359 28.80 34.20 -21.77
N PHE A 360 27.75 33.41 -21.98
CA PHE A 360 27.55 32.63 -23.20
C PHE A 360 27.55 33.54 -24.45
N ASP A 361 26.77 34.63 -24.41
CA ASP A 361 26.68 35.61 -25.50
C ASP A 361 28.02 36.33 -25.71
N ARG A 362 28.73 36.69 -24.63
CA ARG A 362 30.07 37.31 -24.71
C ARG A 362 31.10 36.41 -25.38
N LEU A 363 31.01 35.10 -25.18
CA LEU A 363 31.89 34.12 -25.81
C LEU A 363 31.48 33.77 -27.24
N GLY A 364 30.27 34.14 -27.67
CA GLY A 364 29.77 33.87 -29.03
C GLY A 364 29.77 32.39 -29.36
N LEU A 365 29.48 31.54 -28.38
CA LEU A 365 29.45 30.09 -28.57
C LEU A 365 28.12 29.67 -29.23
N GLU A 366 28.17 28.66 -30.08
CA GLU A 366 26.98 28.07 -30.67
C GLU A 366 26.26 27.20 -29.63
N TYR A 367 24.93 27.16 -29.66
CA TYR A 367 24.17 26.30 -28.77
C TYR A 367 24.49 24.82 -29.07
N PRO A 368 24.70 23.98 -28.04
CA PRO A 368 24.86 22.55 -28.26
C PRO A 368 23.56 21.95 -28.80
N GLY A 369 23.69 20.89 -29.61
CA GLY A 369 22.54 20.08 -30.06
C GLY A 369 21.93 19.26 -28.92
N GLU A 370 20.73 18.73 -29.14
CA GLU A 370 20.00 17.94 -28.12
C GLU A 370 20.68 16.60 -27.79
N ASP A 371 21.45 16.02 -28.73
CA ASP A 371 22.09 14.70 -28.62
C ASP A 371 23.62 14.74 -28.51
N TRP A 372 24.18 15.86 -28.06
CA TRP A 372 25.63 16.01 -27.86
C TRP A 372 26.18 15.04 -26.81
N THR A 373 27.43 14.61 -27.02
CA THR A 373 28.12 13.61 -26.21
C THR A 373 29.08 14.25 -25.21
N TRP A 374 29.60 13.47 -24.26
CA TRP A 374 30.64 13.94 -23.34
C TRP A 374 31.94 14.34 -24.06
N GLU A 375 32.25 13.74 -25.22
CA GLU A 375 33.35 14.19 -26.08
C GLU A 375 33.05 15.53 -26.75
N ASP A 376 31.82 15.75 -27.20
CA ASP A 376 31.41 17.07 -27.70
C ASP A 376 31.51 18.12 -26.58
N PHE A 377 31.14 17.75 -25.35
CA PHE A 377 31.29 18.60 -24.17
C PHE A 377 32.77 18.96 -23.91
N TYR A 378 33.69 18.00 -24.08
CA TYR A 378 35.14 18.26 -24.00
C TYR A 378 35.63 19.22 -25.09
N GLU A 379 35.24 18.99 -26.35
CA GLU A 379 35.59 19.90 -27.47
C GLU A 379 35.00 21.30 -27.25
N TYR A 380 33.79 21.36 -26.71
CA TYR A 380 33.14 22.61 -26.33
C TYR A 380 33.87 23.30 -25.18
N ALA A 381 34.34 22.55 -24.19
CA ALA A 381 35.10 23.07 -23.05
C ALA A 381 36.40 23.76 -23.48
N LYS A 382 37.13 23.18 -24.45
CA LYS A 382 38.31 23.83 -25.05
C LYS A 382 37.97 25.15 -25.74
N LYS A 383 36.86 25.23 -26.48
CA LYS A 383 36.41 26.48 -27.15
C LYS A 383 35.96 27.53 -26.14
N ALA A 384 35.37 27.07 -25.04
CA ALA A 384 34.88 27.87 -23.94
C ALA A 384 36.01 28.48 -23.10
N ARG A 385 37.17 27.82 -22.99
CA ARG A 385 38.35 28.25 -22.23
C ARG A 385 39.01 29.47 -22.90
N ARG A 386 38.69 30.68 -22.42
CA ARG A 386 39.16 31.97 -22.96
C ARG A 386 39.60 32.90 -21.85
N ASP A 387 40.47 33.83 -22.18
CA ASP A 387 40.82 34.97 -21.34
C ASP A 387 39.84 36.12 -21.65
N ILE A 388 38.92 36.39 -20.72
CA ILE A 388 37.96 37.49 -20.86
C ILE A 388 38.36 38.75 -20.07
N ASN A 389 39.50 38.74 -19.36
CA ASN A 389 39.96 39.86 -18.54
C ASN A 389 41.26 40.52 -19.09
N GLY A 390 41.97 39.85 -20.00
CA GLY A 390 43.16 40.34 -20.68
C GLY A 390 44.48 40.16 -19.91
N ASP A 391 44.52 39.33 -18.86
CA ASP A 391 45.71 39.07 -18.05
C ASP A 391 46.67 38.02 -18.67
N GLY A 392 46.33 37.49 -19.84
CA GLY A 392 47.12 36.50 -20.57
C GLY A 392 46.89 35.07 -20.10
N ARG A 393 45.94 34.82 -19.19
CA ARG A 393 45.53 33.49 -18.74
C ARG A 393 44.04 33.31 -19.00
N PRO A 394 43.64 32.20 -19.62
CA PRO A 394 42.24 31.90 -19.73
C PRO A 394 41.58 31.89 -18.34
N ASP A 395 40.33 32.35 -18.22
CA ASP A 395 39.62 32.47 -16.94
C ASP A 395 38.15 32.01 -16.98
N THR A 396 37.67 31.47 -18.10
CA THR A 396 36.37 30.81 -18.24
C THR A 396 36.44 29.30 -18.18
N TYR A 397 35.38 28.66 -17.67
CA TYR A 397 35.28 27.20 -17.48
C TYR A 397 33.96 26.68 -18.03
N ILE A 398 33.95 25.44 -18.51
CA ILE A 398 32.72 24.85 -19.06
C ILE A 398 31.67 24.61 -17.98
N SER A 399 32.11 24.14 -16.82
CA SER A 399 31.29 23.83 -15.65
C SER A 399 32.17 23.88 -14.39
N GLU A 400 31.55 23.67 -13.25
CA GLU A 400 32.20 23.53 -11.95
C GLU A 400 31.84 22.17 -11.36
N SER A 401 32.81 21.44 -10.84
CA SER A 401 32.57 20.15 -10.20
C SER A 401 33.67 19.77 -9.23
N ASN A 402 33.35 18.87 -8.31
CA ASN A 402 34.36 18.14 -7.57
C ASN A 402 34.92 17.02 -8.46
N LYS A 403 36.24 16.93 -8.56
CA LYS A 403 36.91 15.96 -9.46
C LYS A 403 36.57 14.50 -9.13
N ASN A 404 36.18 14.19 -7.89
CA ASN A 404 35.77 12.85 -7.45
C ASN A 404 34.32 12.53 -7.81
N TYR A 405 33.54 13.51 -8.27
CA TYR A 405 32.14 13.38 -8.67
C TYR A 405 31.91 13.83 -10.11
N PRO A 406 32.29 13.00 -11.11
CA PRO A 406 31.97 13.26 -12.51
C PRO A 406 30.48 13.52 -12.77
N LEU A 407 30.19 14.52 -13.61
CA LEU A 407 28.81 14.94 -13.93
C LEU A 407 27.99 13.84 -14.65
N PHE A 408 28.67 12.88 -15.29
CA PHE A 408 28.05 11.73 -15.96
C PHE A 408 27.70 10.56 -15.03
N LEU A 409 28.12 10.57 -13.75
CA LEU A 409 27.95 9.41 -12.88
C LEU A 409 26.49 8.97 -12.75
N GLN A 410 25.55 9.91 -12.62
CA GLN A 410 24.13 9.55 -12.52
C GLN A 410 23.59 8.91 -13.81
N GLN A 411 24.11 9.28 -14.98
CA GLN A 411 23.76 8.62 -16.24
C GLN A 411 24.33 7.21 -16.29
N CYS A 412 25.58 7.04 -15.85
CA CYS A 412 26.21 5.73 -15.74
C CYS A 412 25.43 4.82 -14.79
N ASP A 413 24.95 5.35 -13.66
CA ASP A 413 24.10 4.61 -12.72
C ASP A 413 22.79 4.14 -13.39
N CYS A 414 22.17 4.99 -14.21
CA CYS A 414 20.96 4.61 -14.95
C CYS A 414 21.22 3.64 -16.11
N ALA A 415 22.42 3.66 -16.69
CA ALA A 415 22.77 2.88 -17.87
C ALA A 415 23.39 1.52 -17.54
N TYR A 416 24.22 1.46 -16.50
CA TYR A 416 25.07 0.32 -16.17
C TYR A 416 24.59 -0.47 -14.96
N LEU A 417 23.59 0.04 -14.22
CA LEU A 417 23.03 -0.65 -13.05
C LEU A 417 21.55 -0.97 -13.28
N ASP A 418 21.25 -2.23 -13.57
CA ASP A 418 19.89 -2.74 -13.70
C ASP A 418 19.56 -3.63 -12.52
N TYR A 419 19.02 -3.03 -11.46
CA TYR A 419 18.54 -3.75 -10.28
C TYR A 419 17.52 -4.83 -10.64
N SER A 420 16.66 -4.57 -11.64
CA SER A 420 15.59 -5.48 -12.05
C SER A 420 16.11 -6.82 -12.59
N LYS A 421 17.25 -6.76 -13.29
CA LYS A 421 17.92 -7.94 -13.87
C LYS A 421 19.12 -8.42 -13.08
N GLY A 422 19.55 -7.68 -12.06
CA GLY A 422 20.78 -7.97 -11.32
C GLY A 422 22.01 -7.85 -12.22
N ILE A 423 22.09 -6.80 -13.05
CA ILE A 423 23.21 -6.57 -13.96
C ILE A 423 23.95 -5.29 -13.57
N ALA A 424 25.24 -5.40 -13.28
CA ALA A 424 26.20 -4.30 -13.31
C ALA A 424 27.04 -4.38 -14.59
N ASN A 425 27.53 -3.23 -15.07
CA ASN A 425 28.39 -3.14 -16.23
C ASN A 425 29.23 -1.86 -16.21
N TYR A 426 29.93 -1.57 -15.11
CA TYR A 426 30.88 -0.46 -15.03
C TYR A 426 32.25 -0.81 -15.62
N ASP A 427 32.66 -2.08 -15.65
CA ASP A 427 33.88 -2.54 -16.32
C ASP A 427 33.69 -2.63 -17.84
N ASN A 428 33.43 -1.47 -18.45
CA ASN A 428 33.19 -1.35 -19.87
C ASN A 428 34.05 -0.24 -20.50
N PRO A 429 34.37 -0.32 -21.81
CA PRO A 429 35.22 0.67 -22.47
C PRO A 429 34.69 2.11 -22.42
N GLU A 430 33.38 2.32 -22.43
CA GLU A 430 32.79 3.66 -22.39
C GLU A 430 33.01 4.32 -21.03
N PHE A 431 32.76 3.62 -19.92
CA PHE A 431 33.02 4.17 -18.58
C PHE A 431 34.51 4.46 -18.36
N ILE A 432 35.40 3.55 -18.77
CA ILE A 432 36.86 3.76 -18.72
C ILE A 432 37.26 5.01 -19.52
N ASN A 433 36.71 5.19 -20.73
CA ASN A 433 36.99 6.36 -21.56
C ASN A 433 36.43 7.65 -20.94
N LEU A 434 35.25 7.60 -20.32
CA LEU A 434 34.67 8.74 -19.61
C LEU A 434 35.52 9.15 -18.40
N LEU A 435 36.05 8.20 -17.63
CA LEU A 435 36.99 8.50 -16.54
C LEU A 435 38.26 9.18 -17.07
N LYS A 436 38.86 8.65 -18.14
CA LYS A 436 40.04 9.26 -18.79
C LYS A 436 39.75 10.66 -19.32
N LEU A 437 38.58 10.85 -19.95
CA LEU A 437 38.15 12.15 -20.45
C LEU A 437 37.95 13.15 -19.31
N TRP A 438 37.32 12.72 -18.21
CA TRP A 438 37.13 13.53 -17.01
C TRP A 438 38.46 13.97 -16.42
N LYS A 439 39.39 13.03 -16.22
CA LYS A 439 40.74 13.35 -15.73
C LYS A 439 41.44 14.35 -16.63
N ARG A 440 41.39 14.12 -17.94
CA ARG A 440 41.95 15.03 -18.95
C ARG A 440 41.36 16.43 -18.86
N MET A 441 40.06 16.57 -18.61
CA MET A 441 39.41 17.88 -18.45
C MET A 441 39.92 18.66 -17.22
N PHE A 442 40.24 17.97 -16.12
CA PHE A 442 40.87 18.60 -14.96
C PHE A 442 42.35 18.90 -15.21
N ASP A 443 43.10 17.97 -15.80
CA ASP A 443 44.52 18.16 -16.13
C ASP A 443 44.73 19.33 -17.12
N GLU A 444 43.76 19.57 -18.02
CA GLU A 444 43.74 20.70 -18.97
C GLU A 444 43.06 21.97 -18.42
N ASP A 445 42.71 22.02 -17.12
CA ASP A 445 42.07 23.18 -16.45
C ASP A 445 40.78 23.67 -17.13
N LEU A 446 39.95 22.74 -17.63
CA LEU A 446 38.72 23.04 -18.36
C LEU A 446 37.48 23.12 -17.45
N ILE A 447 37.53 22.48 -16.29
CA ILE A 447 36.48 22.44 -15.28
C ILE A 447 37.00 23.16 -14.04
N TYR A 448 36.18 24.03 -13.46
CA TYR A 448 36.52 24.68 -12.21
C TYR A 448 36.41 23.68 -11.06
N GLU A 449 37.54 23.34 -10.43
CA GLU A 449 37.55 22.40 -9.29
C GLU A 449 36.92 23.03 -8.05
N ILE A 450 35.93 22.32 -7.51
CA ILE A 450 35.29 22.67 -6.24
C ILE A 450 35.91 21.82 -5.13
N VAL A 451 36.53 22.48 -4.14
CA VAL A 451 37.13 21.83 -2.95
C VAL A 451 36.24 22.07 -1.73
N GLY A 452 35.82 20.99 -1.06
CA GLY A 452 34.94 21.02 0.14
C GLY A 452 33.45 21.30 -0.15
N ASP A 453 32.65 21.47 0.90
CA ASP A 453 31.22 21.85 0.80
C ASP A 453 31.07 23.34 0.47
N THR A 454 31.21 23.68 -0.81
CA THR A 454 30.90 25.03 -1.32
C THR A 454 29.67 25.05 -2.24
N TYR A 455 28.84 24.00 -2.16
CA TYR A 455 27.55 23.91 -2.86
C TYR A 455 26.71 25.17 -2.60
N GLY A 456 26.41 25.93 -3.65
CA GLY A 456 25.59 27.16 -3.57
C GLY A 456 26.34 28.44 -3.17
N LYS A 457 27.67 28.42 -3.00
CA LYS A 457 28.46 29.66 -3.05
C LYS A 457 28.67 30.01 -4.52
N GLU A 458 28.42 31.24 -4.93
CA GLU A 458 28.63 31.67 -6.32
C GLU A 458 30.01 31.20 -6.79
N GLY A 459 30.03 30.21 -7.69
CA GLY A 459 31.20 29.91 -8.49
C GLY A 459 31.69 31.21 -9.11
N LYS A 460 33.02 31.35 -9.30
CA LYS A 460 33.59 32.49 -10.02
C LYS A 460 32.73 32.78 -11.24
N GLY A 461 32.43 34.05 -11.51
CA GLY A 461 31.44 34.50 -12.50
C GLY A 461 31.60 33.98 -13.95
N ASN A 462 32.60 33.16 -14.21
CA ASN A 462 33.12 32.73 -15.49
C ASN A 462 32.86 31.24 -15.83
N VAL A 463 31.92 30.58 -15.14
CA VAL A 463 31.46 29.22 -15.50
C VAL A 463 30.25 29.30 -16.44
N ILE A 464 30.22 28.45 -17.48
CA ILE A 464 29.19 28.49 -18.53
C ILE A 464 27.94 27.69 -18.15
N PHE A 465 28.09 26.38 -17.93
CA PHE A 465 26.99 25.46 -17.64
C PHE A 465 26.97 25.09 -16.15
N TYR A 466 25.78 25.13 -15.58
CA TYR A 466 25.51 24.75 -14.19
C TYR A 466 24.48 23.63 -14.15
N ASP A 467 24.66 22.70 -13.22
CA ASP A 467 23.65 21.71 -12.90
C ASP A 467 22.40 22.39 -12.33
N TYR A 468 21.26 22.19 -13.00
CA TYR A 468 19.99 22.69 -12.51
C TYR A 468 19.16 21.56 -11.89
N MET A 469 18.81 21.75 -10.62
CA MET A 469 18.01 20.76 -9.89
C MET A 469 16.52 20.93 -10.19
N GLY A 470 15.99 20.06 -11.04
CA GLY A 470 14.54 19.93 -11.28
C GLY A 470 13.99 21.01 -12.20
N LEU A 471 13.87 20.69 -13.48
CA LEU A 471 13.19 21.55 -14.47
C LEU A 471 11.72 21.79 -14.08
N SER A 472 11.32 23.05 -13.94
CA SER A 472 9.90 23.44 -13.81
C SER A 472 9.39 24.00 -15.13
N LEU A 473 8.17 23.62 -15.53
CA LEU A 473 7.51 24.22 -16.69
C LEU A 473 6.99 25.65 -16.40
N LEU A 474 6.96 26.08 -15.14
CA LEU A 474 6.34 27.35 -14.72
C LEU A 474 7.36 28.47 -14.45
N GLN A 475 8.63 28.28 -14.81
CA GLN A 475 9.73 29.19 -14.46
C GLN A 475 9.88 30.39 -15.43
N GLU A 476 10.47 31.50 -14.93
CA GLU A 476 10.63 32.81 -15.58
C GLU A 476 11.44 32.83 -16.89
N ASP A 477 11.14 33.83 -17.72
CA ASP A 477 11.89 34.20 -18.92
C ASP A 477 13.29 34.74 -18.58
N GLY A 478 14.32 34.22 -19.26
CA GLY A 478 15.73 34.59 -19.09
C GLY A 478 16.67 33.47 -18.67
N GLN A 479 16.15 32.40 -18.04
CA GLN A 479 16.94 31.20 -17.74
C GLN A 479 16.77 30.15 -18.84
N LYS A 480 17.85 29.89 -19.59
CA LYS A 480 17.85 28.91 -20.67
C LYS A 480 18.38 27.57 -20.18
N PHE A 481 17.62 26.51 -20.44
CA PHE A 481 17.98 25.13 -20.11
C PHE A 481 18.47 24.37 -21.35
N PHE A 482 19.39 23.44 -21.12
CA PHE A 482 19.97 22.56 -22.13
C PHE A 482 20.01 21.13 -21.61
N PRO A 483 19.84 20.13 -22.48
CA PRO A 483 20.02 18.76 -22.03
C PRO A 483 21.48 18.54 -21.68
N LYS A 484 21.72 17.72 -20.66
CA LYS A 484 23.08 17.26 -20.37
C LYS A 484 23.62 16.43 -21.54
N PRO A 485 24.94 16.39 -21.76
CA PRO A 485 25.54 15.46 -22.71
C PRO A 485 25.12 14.03 -22.40
N VAL A 486 24.89 13.21 -23.42
CA VAL A 486 24.45 11.82 -23.27
C VAL A 486 25.60 10.82 -23.38
N LEU A 487 25.39 9.61 -22.86
CA LEU A 487 26.26 8.48 -23.13
C LEU A 487 26.05 8.01 -24.58
N LYS A 488 27.11 7.54 -25.25
CA LYS A 488 27.04 7.05 -26.63
C LYS A 488 26.30 5.73 -26.72
N SER A 489 26.49 4.84 -25.75
CA SER A 489 25.80 3.55 -25.72
C SER A 489 24.31 3.69 -25.38
N ALA A 490 23.94 4.79 -24.71
CA ALA A 490 22.59 5.01 -24.23
C ALA A 490 22.29 6.50 -24.12
N GLY A 491 21.34 7.00 -24.93
CA GLY A 491 20.79 8.35 -24.84
C GLY A 491 19.92 8.56 -23.59
N THR A 492 20.42 8.20 -22.40
CA THR A 492 19.66 8.10 -21.15
C THR A 492 19.77 9.35 -20.31
N TYR A 493 18.64 9.86 -19.85
CA TYR A 493 18.59 10.93 -18.84
C TYR A 493 18.19 10.37 -17.46
N PRO A 494 18.89 10.77 -16.38
CA PRO A 494 18.46 10.40 -15.03
C PRO A 494 17.15 11.11 -14.69
N VAL A 495 16.17 10.34 -14.24
CA VAL A 495 14.87 10.84 -13.75
C VAL A 495 14.74 10.45 -12.29
N ARG A 496 14.52 11.44 -11.43
CA ARG A 496 14.18 11.19 -10.02
C ARG A 496 12.67 11.31 -9.85
N ALA A 497 12.04 10.28 -9.31
CA ALA A 497 10.60 10.28 -9.09
C ALA A 497 10.23 9.75 -7.71
N GLY A 498 9.33 10.45 -7.02
CA GLY A 498 8.66 9.94 -5.83
C GLY A 498 7.31 9.33 -6.22
N PHE A 499 6.85 8.34 -5.46
CA PHE A 499 5.67 7.56 -5.81
C PHE A 499 4.65 7.49 -4.68
N LEU A 500 3.38 7.60 -5.05
CA LEU A 500 2.23 7.22 -4.25
C LEU A 500 1.96 5.74 -4.50
N CYS A 501 2.01 4.92 -3.46
CA CYS A 501 1.91 3.47 -3.56
C CYS A 501 0.78 2.95 -2.69
N ILE A 502 0.21 1.81 -3.07
CA ILE A 502 -0.76 1.07 -2.26
C ILE A 502 -0.03 -0.10 -1.58
N ASN A 503 -0.25 -0.29 -0.29
CA ASN A 503 0.22 -1.45 0.46
C ASN A 503 -0.41 -2.74 -0.08
N SER A 504 0.40 -3.70 -0.51
CA SER A 504 -0.07 -4.99 -1.05
C SER A 504 -0.96 -5.78 -0.08
N LYS A 505 -0.81 -5.53 1.23
CA LYS A 505 -1.54 -6.19 2.32
C LYS A 505 -2.74 -5.39 2.84
N THR A 506 -3.04 -4.22 2.24
CA THR A 506 -4.24 -3.44 2.60
C THR A 506 -5.52 -4.28 2.50
N ARG A 507 -6.45 -4.02 3.43
CA ARG A 507 -7.83 -4.53 3.42
C ARG A 507 -8.79 -3.61 2.64
N ASN A 508 -8.35 -2.41 2.28
CA ASN A 508 -9.15 -1.40 1.59
C ASN A 508 -8.76 -1.25 0.11
N LYS A 509 -8.41 -2.36 -0.58
CA LYS A 509 -7.86 -2.34 -1.94
C LYS A 509 -8.70 -1.54 -2.92
N ASP A 510 -10.00 -1.80 -2.98
CA ASP A 510 -10.90 -1.13 -3.93
C ASP A 510 -10.96 0.38 -3.69
N ILE A 511 -11.05 0.80 -2.42
CA ILE A 511 -11.10 2.22 -2.04
C ILE A 511 -9.76 2.90 -2.33
N ALA A 512 -8.64 2.22 -2.04
CA ALA A 512 -7.31 2.73 -2.32
C ALA A 512 -7.07 2.88 -3.84
N VAL A 513 -7.49 1.90 -4.64
CA VAL A 513 -7.43 1.99 -6.11
C VAL A 513 -8.32 3.13 -6.62
N LYS A 514 -9.54 3.27 -6.08
CA LYS A 514 -10.43 4.37 -6.46
C LYS A 514 -9.84 5.74 -6.14
N PHE A 515 -9.14 5.85 -5.00
CA PHE A 515 -8.35 7.04 -4.69
C PHE A 515 -7.27 7.30 -5.76
N MET A 516 -6.53 6.28 -6.21
CA MET A 516 -5.51 6.41 -7.27
C MET A 516 -6.12 6.83 -8.61
N GLU A 517 -7.31 6.34 -8.96
CA GLU A 517 -8.04 6.80 -10.14
C GLU A 517 -8.38 8.29 -10.06
N ASN A 518 -8.92 8.73 -8.91
CA ASN A 518 -9.23 10.14 -8.65
C ASN A 518 -7.95 11.00 -8.67
N TYR A 519 -6.83 10.46 -8.16
CA TYR A 519 -5.54 11.12 -8.21
C TYR A 519 -5.12 11.42 -9.66
N LEU A 520 -5.31 10.49 -10.58
CA LEU A 520 -4.93 10.65 -11.99
C LEU A 520 -5.89 11.50 -12.83
N LEU A 521 -6.91 12.11 -12.24
CA LEU A 521 -7.78 13.03 -12.98
C LEU A 521 -7.00 14.29 -13.38
N PRO A 522 -6.99 14.69 -14.67
CA PRO A 522 -6.28 15.88 -15.15
C PRO A 522 -6.55 17.15 -14.33
N GLU A 523 -7.81 17.39 -13.96
CA GLU A 523 -8.24 18.52 -13.14
C GLU A 523 -7.62 18.54 -11.73
N ASN A 524 -7.22 17.37 -11.20
CA ASN A 524 -6.53 17.24 -9.91
C ASN A 524 -5.01 17.42 -10.05
N GLN A 525 -4.45 17.12 -11.22
CA GLN A 525 -3.03 17.26 -11.54
C GLN A 525 -2.66 18.67 -12.03
N SER A 526 -3.64 19.52 -12.31
CA SER A 526 -3.45 20.94 -12.68
C SER A 526 -2.66 21.77 -11.64
N ILE A 527 -2.59 21.32 -10.37
CA ILE A 527 -1.99 22.06 -9.26
C ILE A 527 -0.64 21.50 -8.81
N LYS A 528 0.37 21.50 -9.67
CA LYS A 528 1.73 21.14 -9.26
C LYS A 528 2.77 22.03 -9.91
N THR A 529 3.71 22.54 -9.10
CA THR A 529 4.86 23.33 -9.56
C THR A 529 6.03 22.46 -10.02
N ASN A 530 6.09 21.20 -9.57
CA ASN A 530 7.27 20.32 -9.67
C ASN A 530 6.94 18.88 -10.12
N CYS A 531 5.79 18.63 -10.75
CA CYS A 531 5.44 17.30 -11.29
C CYS A 531 4.39 17.46 -12.40
N PHE A 532 4.83 17.26 -13.64
CA PHE A 532 4.03 17.45 -14.84
C PHE A 532 3.82 16.09 -15.50
N LEU A 533 2.60 15.56 -15.43
CA LEU A 533 2.30 14.21 -15.91
C LEU A 533 1.81 14.20 -17.36
N PHE A 534 0.90 15.10 -17.71
CA PHE A 534 0.18 15.14 -18.98
C PHE A 534 0.85 15.96 -20.07
N LYS A 535 0.73 15.47 -21.31
CA LYS A 535 1.16 16.14 -22.56
C LYS A 535 0.31 17.36 -22.92
N ASP A 536 -0.92 17.43 -22.43
CA ASP A 536 -1.79 18.59 -22.65
C ASP A 536 -1.36 19.73 -21.72
N ALA A 537 -0.64 20.70 -22.29
CA ALA A 537 -0.20 21.90 -21.58
C ALA A 537 -1.37 22.70 -20.98
N GLY A 538 -2.58 22.58 -21.55
CA GLY A 538 -3.79 23.24 -21.08
C GLY A 538 -4.17 22.91 -19.64
N ILE A 539 -3.80 21.71 -19.17
CA ILE A 539 -4.03 21.25 -17.80
C ILE A 539 -3.32 22.14 -16.78
N TYR A 540 -2.18 22.74 -17.14
CA TYR A 540 -1.37 23.54 -16.23
C TYR A 540 -1.67 25.05 -16.33
N LEU A 541 -2.33 25.49 -17.42
CA LEU A 541 -2.61 26.91 -17.68
C LEU A 541 -3.53 27.54 -16.63
N SER A 542 -4.55 26.81 -16.16
CA SER A 542 -5.49 27.36 -15.17
C SER A 542 -4.82 27.70 -13.84
N LYS A 543 -3.76 26.97 -13.45
CA LYS A 543 -3.02 27.23 -12.21
C LYS A 543 -1.91 28.26 -12.39
N ALA A 544 -1.34 28.35 -13.59
CA ALA A 544 -0.40 29.39 -13.94
C ALA A 544 -0.94 30.81 -13.67
N GLU A 545 -2.19 31.06 -14.04
CA GLU A 545 -2.88 32.34 -13.78
C GLU A 545 -3.10 32.61 -12.28
N GLU A 546 -3.26 31.57 -11.46
CA GLU A 546 -3.47 31.67 -10.01
C GLU A 546 -2.16 31.88 -9.24
N VAL A 547 -1.08 31.19 -9.64
CA VAL A 547 0.27 31.34 -9.09
C VAL A 547 0.83 32.74 -9.39
N ASN A 548 0.56 33.28 -10.59
CA ASN A 548 0.89 34.66 -10.96
C ASN A 548 0.33 35.70 -9.98
N LYS A 549 -0.85 35.45 -9.39
CA LYS A 549 -1.51 36.40 -8.47
C LYS A 549 -0.93 36.43 -7.05
N HIS A 550 -0.28 35.35 -6.60
CA HIS A 550 0.14 35.22 -5.19
C HIS A 550 1.63 35.51 -4.94
N ASN A 551 2.51 35.23 -5.89
CA ASN A 551 3.96 35.21 -5.62
C ASN A 551 4.81 36.04 -6.61
N GLY A 552 4.21 36.79 -7.54
CA GLY A 552 4.95 37.61 -8.51
C GLY A 552 5.78 36.82 -9.53
N TYR A 553 5.73 35.49 -9.53
CA TYR A 553 6.21 34.67 -10.63
C TYR A 553 5.36 34.97 -11.85
N THR A 554 5.98 35.00 -13.03
CA THR A 554 5.24 35.23 -14.26
C THR A 554 5.34 34.03 -15.18
N VAL A 555 4.22 33.34 -15.36
CA VAL A 555 4.12 32.16 -16.20
C VAL A 555 4.01 32.56 -17.66
N TYR A 556 5.05 32.23 -18.43
CA TYR A 556 5.08 32.60 -19.84
C TYR A 556 5.27 31.41 -20.80
N ASP A 557 5.86 30.28 -20.39
CA ASP A 557 6.35 29.30 -21.37
C ASP A 557 5.41 28.10 -21.65
N ILE A 558 4.42 27.80 -20.81
CA ILE A 558 3.43 26.73 -21.10
C ILE A 558 2.31 27.16 -22.06
N SER A 559 2.18 28.47 -22.33
CA SER A 559 1.10 29.03 -23.16
C SER A 559 1.23 28.69 -24.65
N LYS A 560 2.37 28.12 -25.06
CA LYS A 560 2.62 27.62 -26.41
C LYS A 560 3.14 26.18 -26.33
N PRO A 561 2.33 25.15 -26.66
CA PRO A 561 2.84 23.81 -26.92
C PRO A 561 4.05 23.87 -27.87
N GLY A 562 5.20 23.31 -27.46
CA GLY A 562 6.47 23.38 -28.21
C GLY A 562 7.45 24.48 -27.77
N SER A 563 7.23 25.13 -26.63
CA SER A 563 8.24 25.95 -25.98
C SER A 563 9.50 25.18 -25.61
N SER A 564 10.62 25.89 -25.38
CA SER A 564 11.91 25.26 -25.11
C SER A 564 11.88 24.37 -23.87
N ASN A 565 11.20 24.78 -22.79
CA ASN A 565 11.18 24.02 -21.54
C ASN A 565 10.25 22.81 -21.63
N PHE A 566 9.10 22.94 -22.29
CA PHE A 566 8.17 21.84 -22.51
C PHE A 566 8.79 20.74 -23.37
N ARG A 567 9.41 21.13 -24.51
CA ARG A 567 10.12 20.20 -25.40
C ARG A 567 11.31 19.54 -24.69
N MET A 568 12.06 20.29 -23.87
CA MET A 568 13.16 19.75 -23.07
C MET A 568 12.66 18.67 -22.10
N TYR A 569 11.61 18.98 -21.35
CA TYR A 569 11.02 18.07 -20.38
C TYR A 569 10.53 16.78 -21.06
N GLU A 570 9.84 16.91 -22.19
CA GLU A 570 9.39 15.79 -23.02
C GLU A 570 10.58 14.94 -23.52
N THR A 571 11.62 15.59 -24.07
CA THR A 571 12.80 14.91 -24.61
C THR A 571 13.55 14.12 -23.52
N MET A 572 13.77 14.75 -22.36
CA MET A 572 14.47 14.12 -21.24
C MET A 572 13.66 12.97 -20.63
N LEU A 573 12.33 13.08 -20.54
CA LEU A 573 11.49 11.99 -20.04
C LEU A 573 11.40 10.82 -21.01
N LYS A 574 11.30 11.10 -22.32
CA LYS A 574 11.19 10.05 -23.35
C LYS A 574 12.35 9.05 -23.28
N SER A 575 13.55 9.54 -23.04
CA SER A 575 14.74 8.70 -22.83
C SER A 575 15.15 8.64 -21.34
N GLY A 576 14.21 8.93 -20.45
CA GLY A 576 14.41 9.00 -19.03
C GLY A 576 14.44 7.60 -18.39
N LYS A 577 15.38 7.39 -17.47
CA LYS A 577 15.42 6.20 -16.61
C LYS A 577 15.39 6.58 -15.14
N PRO A 578 14.74 5.78 -14.28
CA PRO A 578 14.82 6.00 -12.84
C PRO A 578 16.25 6.00 -12.33
N CYS A 579 16.59 7.03 -11.56
CA CYS A 579 17.86 7.12 -10.86
C CYS A 579 17.68 6.68 -9.40
N ASN A 580 18.20 5.50 -9.05
CA ASN A 580 18.23 4.99 -7.68
C ASN A 580 19.57 5.34 -7.03
N ILE A 581 19.54 6.18 -6.00
CA ILE A 581 20.76 6.60 -5.29
C ILE A 581 20.98 5.69 -4.09
N ASN A 582 21.98 4.82 -4.19
CA ASN A 582 22.56 4.15 -3.04
C ASN A 582 23.71 5.02 -2.50
N MET A 583 23.53 5.59 -1.30
CA MET A 583 24.50 6.53 -0.71
C MET A 583 25.85 5.88 -0.42
N ASP A 584 25.87 4.62 0.02
CA ASP A 584 27.09 3.88 0.31
C ASP A 584 27.87 3.60 -0.99
N PHE A 585 27.14 3.23 -2.05
CA PHE A 585 27.75 3.05 -3.37
C PHE A 585 28.27 4.37 -3.95
N HIS A 586 27.52 5.46 -3.75
CA HIS A 586 27.92 6.78 -4.18
C HIS A 586 29.22 7.22 -3.50
N GLY A 587 29.33 7.02 -2.19
CA GLY A 587 30.56 7.28 -1.43
C GLY A 587 31.73 6.42 -1.91
N TYR A 588 31.51 5.11 -2.11
CA TYR A 588 32.54 4.20 -2.62
C TYR A 588 33.06 4.61 -4.00
N LYS A 589 32.16 4.94 -4.94
CA LYS A 589 32.56 5.44 -6.28
C LYS A 589 33.42 6.69 -6.19
N SER A 590 33.04 7.64 -5.32
CA SER A 590 33.81 8.87 -5.11
C SER A 590 35.23 8.60 -4.63
N GLU A 591 35.38 7.68 -3.67
CA GLU A 591 36.69 7.25 -3.18
C GLU A 591 37.55 6.63 -4.28
N ILE A 592 37.00 5.65 -5.01
CA ILE A 592 37.73 4.97 -6.09
C ILE A 592 38.09 5.91 -7.24
N ILE A 593 37.17 6.79 -7.64
CA ILE A 593 37.44 7.80 -8.67
C ILE A 593 38.50 8.79 -8.17
N GLY A 594 38.45 9.20 -6.89
CA GLY A 594 39.47 10.05 -6.29
C GLY A 594 40.88 9.45 -6.40
N ARG A 595 41.03 8.17 -6.06
CA ARG A 595 42.31 7.44 -6.20
C ARG A 595 42.80 7.40 -7.65
N PHE A 596 41.89 7.22 -8.61
CA PHE A 596 42.23 7.33 -10.04
C PHE A 596 42.66 8.76 -10.43
N MET A 597 41.92 9.78 -9.97
CA MET A 597 42.23 11.19 -10.25
C MET A 597 43.61 11.58 -9.72
N ASP A 598 43.99 11.04 -8.55
CA ASP A 598 45.29 11.23 -7.90
C ASP A 598 46.41 10.35 -8.49
N GLY A 599 46.09 9.47 -9.43
CA GLY A 599 47.04 8.61 -10.14
C GLY A 599 47.50 7.37 -9.37
N GLU A 600 46.80 7.00 -8.29
CA GLU A 600 47.10 5.81 -7.50
C GLU A 600 46.72 4.51 -8.20
N ILE A 601 45.67 4.55 -9.04
CA ILE A 601 45.15 3.41 -9.80
C ILE A 601 44.84 3.82 -11.25
N SER A 602 44.81 2.85 -12.17
CA SER A 602 44.38 3.11 -13.56
C SER A 602 42.86 3.28 -13.67
N ALA A 603 42.39 3.80 -14.81
CA ALA A 603 40.96 3.91 -15.08
C ALA A 603 40.29 2.53 -15.20
N GLU A 604 41.00 1.55 -15.76
CA GLU A 604 40.59 0.15 -15.85
C GLU A 604 40.40 -0.46 -14.46
N GLU A 605 41.35 -0.24 -13.55
CA GLU A 605 41.27 -0.75 -12.18
C GLU A 605 40.13 -0.07 -11.39
N ALA A 606 39.94 1.24 -11.59
CA ALA A 606 38.83 1.98 -10.99
C ALA A 606 37.47 1.46 -11.48
N ALA A 607 37.32 1.26 -12.79
CA ALA A 607 36.09 0.72 -13.40
C ALA A 607 35.77 -0.67 -12.85
N LYS A 608 36.78 -1.55 -12.77
CA LYS A 608 36.65 -2.90 -12.24
C LYS A 608 36.23 -2.93 -10.76
N GLN A 609 36.87 -2.13 -9.90
CA GLN A 609 36.48 -2.07 -8.48
C GLN A 609 35.06 -1.54 -8.28
N ILE A 610 34.65 -0.55 -9.08
CA ILE A 610 33.27 -0.03 -9.06
C ILE A 610 32.27 -1.10 -9.52
N ASP A 611 32.61 -1.87 -10.55
CA ASP A 611 31.79 -2.97 -11.07
C ASP A 611 31.63 -4.09 -10.03
N GLU A 612 32.72 -4.54 -9.42
CA GLU A 612 32.72 -5.55 -8.36
C GLU A 612 31.85 -5.11 -7.16
N LYS A 613 31.90 -3.81 -6.80
CA LYS A 613 31.03 -3.26 -5.75
C LYS A 613 29.57 -3.17 -6.18
N ALA A 614 29.31 -2.83 -7.43
CA ALA A 614 27.96 -2.79 -8.00
C ALA A 614 27.30 -4.19 -7.95
N ASP A 615 28.03 -5.22 -8.38
CA ASP A 615 27.58 -6.62 -8.31
C ASP A 615 27.28 -7.06 -6.88
N MET A 616 28.12 -6.68 -5.91
CA MET A 616 27.88 -6.95 -4.49
C MET A 616 26.55 -6.33 -4.02
N ILE A 617 26.28 -5.07 -4.37
CA ILE A 617 25.05 -4.37 -3.98
C ILE A 617 23.81 -5.00 -4.63
N LEU A 618 23.92 -5.50 -5.87
CA LEU A 618 22.82 -6.20 -6.53
C LEU A 618 22.50 -7.57 -5.90
N GLY A 619 23.50 -8.18 -5.26
CA GLY A 619 23.36 -9.45 -4.52
C GLY A 619 22.69 -9.31 -3.15
N GLU A 620 22.74 -8.12 -2.54
CA GLU A 620 22.06 -7.76 -1.28
C GLU A 620 20.54 -7.56 -1.48
#